data_AF-I0YSX2-F1
#
_entry.id   AF-I0YSX2-F1
#
_cell.length_a   1.000
_cell.length_b   1.000
_cell.length_c   1.000
_cell.angle_alpha   90.00
_cell.angle_beta   90.00
_cell.angle_gamma   90.00
#
_symmetry.space_group_name_H-M   'P 1'
#
loop_
_entity.id
_entity.type
_entity.pdbx_description
1 polymer ?
#
loop_
_entity_poly.entity_id
_entity_poly.type
_entity_poly.pdbx_seq_one_letter_code
_entity_poly.pdbx_strand_id
1 'polypeptide(L)'
;MVLGICLDGGVVWDCKWRPGSSGGDSRLGTLAVVLGSGEVQLLPVPHPDHIGSAHAAAHQRPGPRGTGTAPPGELGGPRLVRLQPEASAAGNDLGGSLPSVAEWLPSAPHDLLLVGFWDGTVALWRLITAMNGAEASAGRESEREVRMELLLHMPALEGPVRGLAWVPPEVATAAGDRAHRHLFATVGHSDKLRFWDSRRGSNKSSNFCAMNLLAA
;
A
#
# COMPACT_ATOMS: atom_id res chain seq x y z
N MET A 1 -22.79 -5.46 -2.38
CA MET A 1 -22.10 -6.12 -1.24
C MET A 1 -21.11 -5.12 -0.68
N VAL A 2 -21.10 -4.90 0.64
CA VAL A 2 -20.11 -4.06 1.32
C VAL A 2 -19.12 -4.97 2.03
N LEU A 3 -17.82 -4.77 1.82
CA LEU A 3 -16.75 -5.47 2.53
C LEU A 3 -16.08 -4.49 3.49
N GLY A 4 -16.10 -4.81 4.78
CA GLY A 4 -15.27 -4.17 5.79
C GLY A 4 -14.01 -5.00 6.01
N ILE A 5 -12.86 -4.33 6.12
CA ILE A 5 -11.61 -4.97 6.53
C ILE A 5 -11.34 -4.57 7.98
N CYS A 6 -11.18 -5.57 8.85
CA CYS A 6 -10.75 -5.37 10.23
C CYS A 6 -9.23 -5.37 10.30
N LEU A 7 -8.66 -4.40 11.01
CA LEU A 7 -7.23 -4.19 11.16
C LEU A 7 -6.86 -4.17 12.64
N ASP A 8 -5.79 -4.85 13.00
CA ASP A 8 -5.18 -4.74 14.32
C ASP A 8 -4.03 -3.72 14.22
N GLY A 9 -3.93 -2.81 15.18
CA GLY A 9 -2.99 -1.68 15.11
C GLY A 9 -3.60 -0.33 15.45
N GLY A 10 -4.89 -0.32 15.84
CA GLY A 10 -5.57 0.86 16.36
C GLY A 10 -6.04 1.78 15.24
N VAL A 11 -5.51 3.00 15.21
CA VAL A 11 -5.90 4.03 14.23
C VAL A 11 -5.22 3.75 12.89
N VAL A 12 -5.98 3.91 11.80
CA VAL A 12 -5.42 3.97 10.44
C VAL A 12 -5.18 5.44 10.10
N TRP A 13 -3.93 5.82 9.88
CA TRP A 13 -3.58 7.18 9.49
C TRP A 13 -3.83 7.43 8.01
N ASP A 14 -3.52 6.44 7.18
CA ASP A 14 -3.70 6.51 5.73
C ASP A 14 -3.86 5.11 5.14
N CYS A 15 -4.54 5.01 4.00
CA CYS A 15 -4.65 3.77 3.26
C CYS A 15 -4.69 4.04 1.74
N LYS A 16 -3.90 3.28 0.98
CA LYS A 16 -3.70 3.50 -0.45
C LYS A 16 -3.86 2.22 -1.24
N TRP A 17 -4.75 2.28 -2.22
CA TRP A 17 -5.05 1.16 -3.11
C TRP A 17 -3.99 1.01 -4.20
N ARG A 18 -3.49 -0.21 -4.39
CA ARG A 18 -2.69 -0.62 -5.53
C ARG A 18 -3.49 -1.63 -6.35
N PRO A 19 -3.74 -1.39 -7.65
CA PRO A 19 -4.44 -2.35 -8.49
C PRO A 19 -3.64 -3.66 -8.62
N GLY A 20 -4.36 -4.79 -8.65
CA GLY A 20 -3.77 -6.08 -9.03
C GLY A 20 -3.36 -6.10 -10.50
N SER A 21 -2.42 -6.97 -10.85
CA SER A 21 -2.12 -7.24 -12.27
C SER A 21 -3.34 -7.89 -12.93
N SER A 22 -3.79 -7.33 -14.05
CA SER A 22 -4.90 -7.90 -14.82
C SER A 22 -4.51 -9.28 -15.39
N GLY A 23 -5.05 -10.35 -14.80
CA GLY A 23 -4.90 -11.71 -15.32
C GLY A 23 -4.94 -12.77 -14.22
N GLY A 24 -6.02 -13.55 -14.16
CA GLY A 24 -6.13 -14.82 -13.41
C GLY A 24 -5.99 -14.77 -11.88
N ASP A 25 -5.63 -13.62 -11.31
CA ASP A 25 -5.38 -13.48 -9.88
C ASP A 25 -6.70 -13.40 -9.10
N SER A 26 -6.83 -14.16 -8.01
CA SER A 26 -8.01 -14.20 -7.15
C SER A 26 -8.18 -12.93 -6.29
N ARG A 27 -7.35 -11.90 -6.51
CA ARG A 27 -7.32 -10.65 -5.74
C ARG A 27 -7.55 -9.42 -6.61
N LEU A 28 -8.27 -8.45 -6.06
CA LEU A 28 -8.52 -7.14 -6.67
C LEU A 28 -7.27 -6.27 -6.68
N GLY A 29 -6.41 -6.42 -5.68
CA GLY A 29 -5.24 -5.58 -5.50
C GLY A 29 -4.61 -5.72 -4.13
N THR A 30 -3.77 -4.77 -3.78
CA THR A 30 -3.10 -4.68 -2.49
C THR A 30 -3.41 -3.33 -1.87
N LEU A 31 -3.76 -3.31 -0.59
CA LEU A 31 -3.92 -2.09 0.18
C LEU A 31 -2.66 -1.86 1.01
N ALA A 32 -2.00 -0.71 0.84
CA ALA A 32 -1.02 -0.24 1.82
C ALA A 32 -1.77 0.47 2.94
N VAL A 33 -1.52 0.08 4.19
CA VAL A 33 -2.18 0.63 5.37
C VAL A 33 -1.12 1.18 6.31
N VAL A 34 -1.26 2.45 6.68
CA VAL A 34 -0.40 3.12 7.65
C VAL A 34 -1.10 3.09 9.01
N LEU A 35 -0.53 2.35 9.97
CA LEU A 35 -1.12 2.11 11.27
C LEU A 35 -0.51 2.99 12.36
N GLY A 36 -1.32 3.32 13.37
CA GLY A 36 -0.89 4.05 14.56
C GLY A 36 0.08 3.30 15.45
N SER A 37 0.21 1.98 15.25
CA SER A 37 1.27 1.15 15.85
C SER A 37 2.67 1.47 15.34
N GLY A 38 2.79 2.23 14.24
CA GLY A 38 4.08 2.50 13.60
C GLY A 38 4.41 1.57 12.44
N GLU A 39 3.46 0.72 12.04
CA GLU A 39 3.64 -0.23 10.94
C GLU A 39 3.02 0.27 9.63
N VAL A 40 3.66 -0.10 8.52
CA VAL A 40 3.05 -0.07 7.19
C VAL A 40 2.80 -1.50 6.74
N GLN A 41 1.53 -1.89 6.59
CA GLN A 41 1.13 -3.24 6.21
C GLN A 41 0.60 -3.28 4.78
N LEU A 42 0.97 -4.34 4.04
CA LEU A 42 0.48 -4.63 2.71
C LEU A 42 -0.55 -5.76 2.77
N LEU A 43 -1.82 -5.43 2.51
CA LEU A 43 -2.93 -6.36 2.64
C LEU A 43 -3.44 -6.78 1.25
N PRO A 44 -3.42 -8.07 0.89
CA PRO A 44 -4.05 -8.53 -0.34
C PRO A 44 -5.56 -8.50 -0.20
N VAL A 45 -6.23 -7.77 -1.09
CA VAL A 45 -7.69 -7.66 -1.05
C VAL A 45 -8.30 -8.66 -2.04
N PRO A 46 -9.00 -9.71 -1.56
CA PRO A 46 -9.55 -10.75 -2.41
C PRO A 46 -10.70 -10.25 -3.29
N HIS A 47 -10.95 -10.95 -4.41
CA HIS A 47 -12.15 -10.71 -5.21
C HIS A 47 -13.41 -11.06 -4.38
N PRO A 48 -14.47 -10.22 -4.42
CA PRO A 48 -15.74 -10.46 -3.75
C PRO A 48 -16.30 -11.88 -3.90
N ASP A 49 -16.14 -12.46 -5.09
CA ASP A 49 -16.63 -13.81 -5.42
C ASP A 49 -15.98 -14.90 -4.57
N HIS A 50 -14.74 -14.70 -4.12
CA HIS A 50 -14.02 -15.64 -3.25
C HIS A 50 -14.36 -15.46 -1.77
N ILE A 51 -14.95 -14.34 -1.38
CA ILE A 51 -15.37 -14.07 0.01
C ILE A 51 -16.71 -14.77 0.30
N GLY A 52 -17.59 -14.83 -0.71
CA GLY A 52 -18.89 -15.47 -0.61
C GLY A 52 -18.83 -16.96 -0.29
N SER A 53 -17.89 -17.69 -0.91
CA SER A 53 -17.70 -19.14 -0.70
C SER A 53 -17.16 -19.47 0.69
N ALA A 54 -16.20 -18.69 1.20
CA ALA A 54 -15.63 -18.88 2.53
C ALA A 54 -16.65 -18.60 3.66
N HIS A 55 -17.47 -17.55 3.51
CA HIS A 55 -18.54 -17.27 4.48
C HIS A 55 -19.69 -18.27 4.41
N ALA A 56 -20.07 -18.74 3.21
CA ALA A 56 -21.10 -19.77 3.05
C ALA A 56 -20.67 -21.09 3.71
N ALA A 57 -19.41 -21.48 3.59
CA ALA A 57 -18.87 -22.65 4.27
C ALA A 57 -18.85 -22.49 5.80
N ALA A 58 -18.53 -21.29 6.32
CA ALA A 58 -18.55 -21.01 7.75
C ALA A 58 -19.98 -21.02 8.35
N HIS A 59 -21.00 -20.61 7.59
CA HIS A 59 -22.41 -20.63 8.00
C HIS A 59 -23.10 -21.98 7.74
N GLN A 60 -22.43 -22.94 7.09
CA GLN A 60 -22.92 -24.31 6.88
C GLN A 60 -22.50 -25.28 8.00
N ARG A 61 -21.91 -24.81 9.11
CA ARG A 61 -21.68 -25.66 10.28
C ARG A 61 -23.04 -26.17 10.78
N PRO A 62 -23.29 -27.50 10.79
CA PRO A 62 -24.60 -28.03 11.14
C PRO A 62 -24.85 -27.82 12.63
N GLY A 63 -25.67 -26.82 12.97
CA GLY A 63 -26.33 -26.76 14.26
C GLY A 63 -27.28 -27.96 14.42
N PRO A 64 -27.48 -28.48 15.64
CA PRO A 64 -28.33 -29.64 15.84
C PRO A 64 -29.76 -29.32 15.43
N ARG A 65 -30.27 -30.10 14.47
CA ARG A 65 -31.67 -30.26 14.03
C ARG A 65 -32.66 -29.22 14.58
N GLY A 66 -32.96 -28.22 13.77
CA GLY A 66 -34.14 -27.37 13.91
C GLY A 66 -34.73 -27.05 12.55
N THR A 67 -35.92 -27.56 12.28
CA THR A 67 -36.71 -27.29 11.07
C THR A 67 -37.03 -25.79 10.98
N GLY A 68 -36.49 -25.12 9.98
CA GLY A 68 -36.82 -23.74 9.66
C GLY A 68 -36.31 -23.39 8.28
N THR A 69 -37.20 -23.38 7.31
CA THR A 69 -36.95 -22.84 5.96
C THR A 69 -36.54 -21.37 6.08
N ALA A 70 -35.27 -21.06 5.84
CA ALA A 70 -34.81 -19.68 5.71
C ALA A 70 -35.37 -19.07 4.40
N PRO A 71 -35.89 -17.82 4.41
CA PRO A 71 -36.48 -17.20 3.24
C PRO A 71 -35.41 -16.86 2.17
N PRO A 72 -35.74 -16.97 0.88
CA PRO A 72 -34.87 -16.52 -0.20
C PRO A 72 -34.98 -14.99 -0.33
N GLY A 73 -33.94 -14.25 0.07
CA GLY A 73 -33.90 -12.80 -0.21
C GLY A 73 -33.15 -11.89 0.75
N GLU A 74 -32.36 -12.38 1.72
CA GLU A 74 -31.49 -11.47 2.47
C GLU A 74 -30.36 -10.96 1.56
N LEU A 75 -30.54 -9.74 1.07
CA LEU A 75 -29.50 -8.91 0.46
C LEU A 75 -28.37 -8.76 1.50
N GLY A 76 -27.36 -9.62 1.38
CA GLY A 76 -26.33 -9.84 2.40
C GLY A 76 -25.72 -8.54 2.92
N GLY A 77 -25.83 -8.34 4.23
CA GLY A 77 -25.25 -7.21 4.96
C GLY A 77 -23.74 -7.10 4.82
N PRO A 78 -23.12 -6.03 5.38
CA PRO A 78 -21.68 -5.82 5.29
C PRO A 78 -20.93 -7.04 5.86
N ARG A 79 -19.98 -7.55 5.08
CA ARG A 79 -19.11 -8.66 5.50
C ARG A 79 -17.84 -8.09 6.09
N LEU A 80 -17.48 -8.47 7.30
CA LEU A 80 -16.23 -8.05 7.95
C LEU A 80 -15.20 -9.17 7.80
N VAL A 81 -14.02 -8.87 7.25
CA VAL A 81 -12.93 -9.83 7.06
C VAL A 81 -11.64 -9.30 7.70
N ARG A 82 -10.89 -10.19 8.34
CA ARG A 82 -9.53 -9.90 8.84
C ARG A 82 -8.53 -10.49 7.85
N LEU A 83 -7.69 -9.63 7.28
CA LEU A 83 -6.68 -10.02 6.29
C LEU A 83 -5.32 -10.17 6.97
N GLN A 84 -4.56 -11.18 6.59
CA GLN A 84 -3.17 -11.31 7.00
C GLN A 84 -2.30 -10.44 6.08
N PRO A 85 -1.38 -9.61 6.61
CA PRO A 85 -0.44 -8.87 5.79
C PRO A 85 0.49 -9.80 5.01
N GLU A 86 0.70 -9.51 3.73
CA GLU A 86 1.71 -10.18 2.89
C GLU A 86 3.12 -9.66 3.17
N ALA A 87 3.21 -8.39 3.59
CA ALA A 87 4.44 -7.77 4.06
C ALA A 87 4.10 -6.69 5.09
N SER A 88 5.02 -6.44 6.01
CA SER A 88 4.96 -5.33 6.97
C SER A 88 6.34 -4.71 7.11
N ALA A 89 6.39 -3.41 7.29
CA ALA A 89 7.59 -2.69 7.72
C ALA A 89 7.26 -1.93 9.01
N ALA A 90 8.11 -2.09 10.03
CA ALA A 90 7.91 -1.47 11.34
C ALA A 90 8.75 -0.20 11.49
N GLY A 91 8.47 0.60 12.53
CA GLY A 91 9.15 1.87 12.80
C GLY A 91 10.69 1.79 12.70
N ASN A 92 11.32 0.71 13.18
CA ASN A 92 12.77 0.53 13.06
C ASN A 92 13.25 0.36 11.61
N ASP A 93 12.52 -0.39 10.79
CA ASP A 93 12.82 -0.57 9.36
C ASP A 93 12.51 0.70 8.56
N LEU A 94 11.64 1.55 9.12
CA LEU A 94 11.15 2.79 8.54
C LEU A 94 11.95 4.04 8.97
N GLY A 95 13.07 3.87 9.68
CA GLY A 95 13.93 4.99 10.08
C GLY A 95 13.62 5.61 11.45
N GLY A 96 12.87 4.90 12.29
CA GLY A 96 12.67 5.19 13.72
C GLY A 96 11.49 6.10 14.07
N SER A 97 10.81 6.67 13.07
CA SER A 97 9.64 7.54 13.26
C SER A 97 8.35 6.86 12.83
N LEU A 98 7.21 7.36 13.33
CA LEU A 98 5.91 6.85 12.95
C LEU A 98 5.61 7.25 11.48
N PRO A 99 5.14 6.32 10.64
CA PRO A 99 4.61 6.65 9.32
C PRO A 99 3.30 7.43 9.47
N SER A 100 3.03 8.31 8.51
CA SER A 100 1.91 9.26 8.57
C SER A 100 1.06 9.30 7.30
N VAL A 101 1.68 9.08 6.14
CA VAL A 101 1.03 9.08 4.83
C VAL A 101 1.81 8.16 3.90
N ALA A 102 1.13 7.52 2.97
CA ALA A 102 1.74 6.70 1.93
C ALA A 102 1.23 7.10 0.55
N GLU A 103 1.96 6.75 -0.51
CA GLU A 103 1.50 6.94 -1.89
C GLU A 103 2.14 5.93 -2.84
N TRP A 104 1.32 5.08 -3.45
CA TRP A 104 1.79 4.17 -4.51
C TRP A 104 2.16 4.94 -5.76
N LEU A 105 3.16 4.44 -6.48
CA LEU A 105 3.42 4.92 -7.81
C LEU A 105 2.19 4.68 -8.72
N PRO A 106 1.65 5.74 -9.35
CA PRO A 106 0.40 5.66 -10.12
C PRO A 106 0.57 4.96 -11.46
N SER A 107 1.80 4.64 -11.89
CA SER A 107 2.09 3.98 -13.15
C SER A 107 2.59 2.55 -12.96
N ALA A 108 2.31 1.69 -13.95
CA ALA A 108 2.81 0.33 -13.98
C ALA A 108 4.34 0.29 -13.83
N PRO A 109 4.91 -0.66 -13.05
CA PRO A 109 4.23 -1.81 -12.46
C PRO A 109 3.71 -1.58 -11.01
N HIS A 110 3.51 -0.32 -10.60
CA HIS A 110 3.03 0.05 -9.25
C HIS A 110 3.87 -0.55 -8.11
N ASP A 111 5.17 -0.73 -8.34
CA ASP A 111 6.12 -1.43 -7.46
C ASP A 111 6.89 -0.49 -6.54
N LEU A 112 6.54 0.80 -6.50
CA LEU A 112 7.15 1.78 -5.61
C LEU A 112 6.09 2.37 -4.66
N LEU A 113 6.47 2.50 -3.39
CA LEU A 113 5.66 3.09 -2.33
C LEU A 113 6.46 4.21 -1.66
N LEU A 114 5.95 5.44 -1.71
CA LEU A 114 6.44 6.52 -0.86
C LEU A 114 5.76 6.43 0.50
N VAL A 115 6.52 6.69 1.56
CA VAL A 115 6.01 6.80 2.92
C VAL A 115 6.59 8.06 3.55
N GLY A 116 5.73 8.90 4.09
CA GLY A 116 6.09 10.12 4.81
C GLY A 116 5.94 9.92 6.31
N PHE A 117 6.81 10.54 7.09
CA PHE A 117 6.90 10.32 8.54
C PHE A 117 6.56 11.56 9.36
N TRP A 118 6.26 11.32 10.64
CA TRP A 118 5.96 12.39 11.59
C TRP A 118 7.17 13.27 11.93
N ASP A 119 8.38 12.79 11.71
CA ASP A 119 9.61 13.57 11.89
C ASP A 119 9.99 14.42 10.67
N GLY A 120 9.19 14.34 9.59
CA GLY A 120 9.46 15.04 8.34
C GLY A 120 10.38 14.30 7.38
N THR A 121 10.78 13.07 7.67
CA THR A 121 11.47 12.22 6.70
C THR A 121 10.52 11.60 5.68
N VAL A 122 11.07 11.14 4.57
CA VAL A 122 10.38 10.35 3.55
C VAL A 122 11.23 9.12 3.22
N ALA A 123 10.57 7.98 3.10
CA ALA A 123 11.15 6.75 2.60
C ALA A 123 10.54 6.37 1.25
N LEU A 124 11.36 5.81 0.37
CA LEU A 124 10.94 5.18 -0.86
C LEU A 124 11.22 3.68 -0.76
N TRP A 125 10.17 2.88 -0.91
CA TRP A 125 10.24 1.43 -0.86
C TRP A 125 9.92 0.83 -2.22
N ARG A 126 10.61 -0.25 -2.56
CA ARG A 126 10.29 -1.11 -3.69
C ARG A 126 9.59 -2.36 -3.21
N LEU A 127 8.47 -2.68 -3.83
CA LEU A 127 7.83 -3.97 -3.67
C LEU A 127 8.48 -4.99 -4.61
N ILE A 128 8.98 -6.07 -4.04
CA ILE A 128 9.48 -7.20 -4.80
C ILE A 128 8.51 -8.36 -4.58
N THR A 129 8.00 -8.91 -5.68
CA THR A 129 7.25 -10.15 -5.66
C THR A 129 8.08 -11.25 -6.29
N ALA A 130 8.28 -12.35 -5.58
CA ALA A 130 8.80 -13.60 -6.13
C ALA A 130 7.71 -14.68 -6.13
N MET A 131 7.70 -15.53 -7.15
CA MET A 131 6.98 -16.80 -7.11
C MET A 131 7.95 -17.86 -6.62
N ASN A 132 7.66 -18.45 -5.46
CA ASN A 132 8.46 -19.54 -4.94
C ASN A 132 8.03 -20.83 -5.65
N GLY A 133 8.81 -21.20 -6.67
CA GLY A 133 8.61 -22.38 -7.50
C GLY A 133 9.65 -23.45 -7.19
N ALA A 134 9.52 -24.14 -6.06
CA ALA A 134 10.12 -25.46 -5.88
C ALA A 134 8.98 -26.48 -5.87
N GLU A 135 8.88 -27.20 -6.99
CA GLU A 135 8.06 -28.40 -7.22
C GLU A 135 6.54 -28.18 -7.28
N ALA A 136 6.05 -28.03 -8.52
CA ALA A 136 4.66 -28.22 -8.90
C ALA A 136 4.26 -29.70 -8.81
N SER A 137 4.35 -30.29 -7.62
CA SER A 137 3.81 -31.62 -7.31
C SER A 137 2.61 -31.45 -6.36
N ALA A 138 1.43 -31.74 -6.90
CA ALA A 138 0.15 -31.93 -6.21
C ALA A 138 -0.33 -30.84 -5.22
N GLY A 139 -1.07 -29.85 -5.74
CA GLY A 139 -2.20 -29.24 -5.03
C GLY A 139 -1.91 -28.16 -3.98
N ARG A 140 -0.66 -27.71 -3.83
CA ARG A 140 -0.32 -26.57 -2.96
C ARG A 140 -0.34 -25.29 -3.79
N GLU A 141 -1.23 -24.36 -3.47
CA GLU A 141 -1.22 -23.01 -4.05
C GLU A 141 0.19 -22.44 -3.92
N SER A 142 0.79 -21.99 -5.04
CA SER A 142 2.15 -21.44 -5.01
C SER A 142 2.19 -20.22 -4.10
N GLU A 143 2.98 -20.32 -3.03
CA GLU A 143 3.13 -19.24 -2.06
C GLU A 143 3.89 -18.08 -2.72
N ARG A 144 3.19 -16.96 -2.88
CA ARG A 144 3.74 -15.73 -3.46
C ARG A 144 4.42 -14.95 -2.34
N GLU A 145 5.74 -14.84 -2.40
CA GLU A 145 6.49 -14.05 -1.43
C GLU A 145 6.49 -12.58 -1.86
N VAL A 146 6.07 -11.72 -0.93
CA VAL A 146 6.06 -10.28 -1.11
C VAL A 146 7.00 -9.68 -0.08
N ARG A 147 7.99 -8.91 -0.53
CA ARG A 147 8.93 -8.21 0.35
C ARG A 147 9.03 -6.75 -0.02
N MET A 148 9.27 -5.92 0.99
CA MET A 148 9.51 -4.49 0.81
C MET A 148 11.01 -4.21 0.99
N GLU A 149 11.61 -3.54 0.01
CA GLU A 149 13.01 -3.15 0.02
C GLU A 149 13.11 -1.62 0.13
N LEU A 150 13.78 -1.12 1.17
CA LEU A 150 14.03 0.31 1.35
C LEU A 150 15.08 0.79 0.34
N LEU A 151 14.69 1.68 -0.59
CA LEU A 151 15.59 2.28 -1.58
C LEU A 151 16.25 3.57 -1.09
N LEU A 152 15.51 4.37 -0.32
CA LEU A 152 15.93 5.68 0.15
C LEU A 152 15.18 6.04 1.42
N HIS A 153 15.87 6.68 2.36
CA HIS A 153 15.28 7.37 3.50
C HIS A 153 15.99 8.71 3.67
N MET A 154 15.22 9.80 3.73
CA MET A 154 15.79 11.14 3.67
C MET A 154 14.95 12.19 4.41
N PRO A 155 15.58 13.23 4.99
CA PRO A 155 14.86 14.37 5.53
C PRO A 155 14.20 15.16 4.40
N ALA A 156 12.89 15.41 4.53
CA ALA A 156 12.11 16.13 3.53
C ALA A 156 11.53 17.45 4.06
N LEU A 157 10.96 17.45 5.27
CA LEU A 157 10.28 18.58 5.88
C LEU A 157 10.73 18.81 7.33
N GLU A 158 10.42 19.99 7.85
CA GLU A 158 10.53 20.28 9.28
C GLU A 158 9.16 19.98 9.90
N GLY A 159 9.03 18.80 10.52
CA GLY A 159 7.78 18.29 11.07
C GLY A 159 7.00 17.37 10.12
N PRO A 160 5.81 16.89 10.52
CA PRO A 160 5.17 15.75 9.88
C PRO A 160 4.85 15.98 8.41
N VAL A 161 5.18 14.99 7.58
CA VAL A 161 4.68 14.90 6.19
C VAL A 161 3.19 14.59 6.24
N ARG A 162 2.39 15.30 5.43
CA ARG A 162 0.92 15.15 5.37
C ARG A 162 0.41 14.84 3.98
N GLY A 163 1.20 15.12 2.95
CA GLY A 163 0.85 14.82 1.58
C GLY A 163 2.06 14.39 0.77
N LEU A 164 1.83 13.41 -0.08
CA LEU A 164 2.76 12.88 -1.06
C LEU A 164 2.04 12.82 -2.40
N ALA A 165 2.75 13.17 -3.47
CA ALA A 165 2.22 13.03 -4.82
C ALA A 165 3.35 12.70 -5.79
N TRP A 166 3.17 11.65 -6.58
CA TRP A 166 4.05 11.39 -7.72
C TRP A 166 3.75 12.35 -8.86
N VAL A 167 4.75 12.64 -9.69
CA VAL A 167 4.50 13.28 -10.98
C VAL A 167 3.66 12.33 -11.85
N PRO A 168 2.55 12.80 -12.44
CA PRO A 168 1.72 11.96 -13.30
C PRO A 168 2.50 11.47 -14.53
N PRO A 169 2.30 10.20 -14.95
CA PRO A 169 3.03 9.63 -16.08
C PRO A 169 2.75 10.35 -17.41
N GLU A 170 1.58 10.97 -17.57
CA GLU A 170 1.15 11.68 -18.79
C GLU A 170 1.96 12.96 -19.03
N VAL A 171 2.52 13.54 -17.98
CA VAL A 171 3.29 14.80 -18.03
C VAL A 171 4.76 14.54 -18.40
N ALA A 172 5.25 13.31 -18.27
CA ALA A 172 6.60 12.93 -18.69
C ALA A 172 6.64 12.68 -20.22
N THR A 173 6.63 13.76 -21.01
CA THR A 173 6.38 13.74 -22.47
C THR A 173 7.58 13.38 -23.34
N ALA A 174 8.69 12.86 -22.79
CA ALA A 174 9.77 12.32 -23.61
C ALA A 174 9.59 10.80 -23.77
N ALA A 175 9.36 10.33 -25.00
CA ALA A 175 9.19 8.92 -25.32
C ALA A 175 10.34 8.09 -24.72
N GLY A 176 10.02 7.27 -23.71
CA GLY A 176 10.98 6.38 -23.03
C GLY A 176 11.56 6.90 -21.72
N ASP A 177 11.39 8.18 -21.36
CA ASP A 177 11.87 8.67 -20.07
C ASP A 177 10.88 8.31 -18.95
N ARG A 178 11.34 7.43 -18.06
CA ARG A 178 10.59 7.03 -16.85
C ARG A 178 10.80 8.00 -15.68
N ALA A 179 11.16 9.27 -15.96
CA ALA A 179 11.39 10.30 -14.95
C ALA A 179 10.26 10.46 -13.93
N HIS A 180 9.00 10.30 -14.34
CA HIS A 180 7.83 10.38 -13.42
C HIS A 180 7.94 9.42 -12.22
N ARG A 181 8.68 8.31 -12.35
CA ARG A 181 8.92 7.33 -11.28
C ARG A 181 9.94 7.77 -10.23
N HIS A 182 10.58 8.90 -10.48
CA HIS A 182 11.62 9.45 -9.64
C HIS A 182 11.25 10.83 -9.11
N LEU A 183 10.22 11.45 -9.71
CA LEU A 183 9.79 12.79 -9.37
C LEU A 183 8.54 12.74 -8.49
N PHE A 184 8.61 13.38 -7.33
CA PHE A 184 7.49 13.47 -6.40
C PHE A 184 7.52 14.77 -5.63
N ALA A 185 6.38 15.12 -5.03
CA ALA A 185 6.22 16.28 -4.17
C ALA A 185 5.84 15.86 -2.74
N THR A 186 6.25 16.66 -1.77
CA THR A 186 5.94 16.48 -0.34
C THR A 186 5.38 17.78 0.22
N VAL A 187 4.35 17.67 1.06
CA VAL A 187 3.80 18.77 1.85
C VAL A 187 3.53 18.30 3.28
N GLY A 188 3.53 19.21 4.24
CA GLY A 188 3.39 18.91 5.66
C GLY A 188 2.97 20.15 6.44
N HIS A 189 3.40 20.24 7.69
CA HIS A 189 3.08 21.39 8.56
C HIS A 189 3.93 22.63 8.26
N SER A 190 4.99 22.50 7.46
CA SER A 190 5.71 23.66 6.94
C SER A 190 4.87 24.38 5.89
N ASP A 191 5.11 25.67 5.74
CA ASP A 191 4.62 26.54 4.66
C ASP A 191 5.16 26.19 3.26
N LYS A 192 5.96 25.12 3.15
CA LYS A 192 6.69 24.73 1.94
C LYS A 192 6.12 23.46 1.32
N LEU A 193 5.86 23.54 0.02
CA LEU A 193 5.77 22.39 -0.88
C LEU A 193 7.16 22.14 -1.46
N ARG A 194 7.66 20.90 -1.42
CA ARG A 194 8.96 20.54 -1.99
C ARG A 194 8.80 19.49 -3.08
N PHE A 195 9.63 19.60 -4.11
CA PHE A 195 9.75 18.63 -5.20
C PHE A 195 11.08 17.89 -5.08
N TRP A 196 11.08 16.64 -5.53
CA TRP A 196 12.19 15.71 -5.33
C TRP A 196 12.49 14.96 -6.63
N ASP A 197 13.76 14.62 -6.84
CA ASP A 197 14.21 13.65 -7.83
C ASP A 197 15.02 12.56 -7.13
N SER A 198 14.43 11.37 -6.99
CA SER A 198 15.01 10.25 -6.26
C SER A 198 16.33 9.75 -6.86
N ARG A 199 16.65 10.10 -8.11
CA ARG A 199 17.92 9.71 -8.77
C ARG A 199 19.11 10.52 -8.28
N ARG A 200 18.88 11.69 -7.69
CA ARG A 200 19.93 12.64 -7.31
C ARG A 200 20.41 12.50 -5.86
N GLY A 201 19.95 11.48 -5.13
CA GLY A 201 20.28 11.29 -3.73
C GLY A 201 21.68 10.67 -3.50
N SER A 202 22.69 11.50 -3.22
CA SER A 202 23.77 11.23 -2.21
C SER A 202 24.88 12.30 -2.15
N ASN A 203 24.94 13.31 -3.03
CA ASN A 203 25.99 14.32 -2.93
C ASN A 203 25.73 15.30 -1.77
N LYS A 204 26.48 15.11 -0.68
CA LYS A 204 26.48 15.85 0.60
C LYS A 204 26.73 17.38 0.51
N SER A 205 26.64 18.00 -0.66
CA SER A 205 26.99 19.42 -0.84
C SER A 205 26.19 20.14 -1.94
N SER A 206 25.15 19.52 -2.49
CA SER A 206 24.33 20.16 -3.53
C SER A 206 22.88 20.11 -3.10
N ASN A 207 22.33 21.29 -2.77
CA ASN A 207 20.93 21.53 -2.47
C ASN A 207 20.02 20.53 -3.16
N PHE A 208 19.34 19.69 -2.37
CA PHE A 208 18.15 19.00 -2.83
C PHE A 208 17.28 20.03 -3.54
N CYS A 209 16.93 19.76 -4.80
CA CYS A 209 16.23 20.73 -5.64
C CYS A 209 14.75 20.81 -5.24
N ALA A 210 14.51 21.21 -3.99
CA ALA A 210 13.24 21.78 -3.60
C ALA A 210 13.10 23.09 -4.38
N MET A 211 12.38 23.06 -5.50
CA MET A 211 11.87 24.27 -6.10
C MET A 211 10.83 24.84 -5.13
N ASN A 212 11.25 25.80 -4.29
CA ASN A 212 10.31 26.62 -3.55
C ASN A 212 9.59 27.50 -4.57
N LEU A 213 8.35 27.17 -4.92
CA LEU A 213 7.46 28.16 -5.51
C LEU A 213 7.11 29.16 -4.41
N LEU A 214 7.88 30.26 -4.35
CA LEU A 214 7.39 31.48 -3.74
C LEU A 214 6.21 31.94 -4.61
N ALA A 215 5.02 32.00 -4.02
CA ALA A 215 3.87 32.64 -4.65
C ALA A 215 4.28 34.07 -5.05
N ALA A 216 4.11 34.40 -6.32
CA ALA A 216 4.30 35.75 -6.86
C ALA A 216 3.15 36.67 -6.40
#